data_AF-A0A1Y2I0U9-F1
#
_entry.id   AF-A0A1Y2I0U9-F1
#
_cell.length_a   1.000
_cell.length_b   1.000
_cell.length_c   1.000
_cell.angle_alpha   90.00
_cell.angle_beta   90.00
_cell.angle_gamma   90.00
#
_symmetry.space_group_name_H-M   'P 1'
#
loop_
_entity.id
_entity.type
_entity.pdbx_description
1 polymer ?
#
loop_
_entity_poly.entity_id
_entity_poly.type
_entity_poly.pdbx_seq_one_letter_code
_entity_poly.pdbx_strand_id
1 'polypeptide(L)'
;MVKAVAVLRGDSGVTGTVTFTQESESAPVTVEATIHGLKPGQHGFHIHEFGDNTNGCVSAGPHLTPPATRTAHPRRCAPRR
;
A
#
# COMPACT_ATOMS: atom_id res chain seq x y z
N MET A 1 18.06 3.65 -12.87
CA MET A 1 16.59 3.57 -12.86
C MET A 1 16.16 2.16 -12.52
N VAL A 2 15.29 2.02 -11.52
CA VAL A 2 14.61 0.76 -11.17
C VAL A 2 13.10 0.96 -11.21
N LYS A 3 12.38 -0.14 -11.46
CA LYS A 3 10.92 -0.16 -11.56
C LYS A 3 10.37 -1.34 -10.78
N ALA A 4 9.27 -1.12 -10.06
CA ALA A 4 8.50 -2.16 -9.40
C ALA A 4 7.01 -2.02 -9.76
N VAL A 5 6.27 -3.12 -9.75
CA VAL A 5 4.84 -3.15 -10.06
C VAL A 5 4.11 -4.00 -9.02
N ALA A 6 3.00 -3.49 -8.49
CA ALA A 6 2.09 -4.22 -7.63
C ALA A 6 0.72 -4.33 -8.30
N VAL A 7 0.19 -5.56 -8.40
CA VAL A 7 -1.15 -5.82 -8.93
C VAL A 7 -2.11 -5.99 -7.76
N LEU A 8 -3.14 -5.16 -7.70
CA LEU A 8 -4.15 -5.17 -6.65
C LEU A 8 -5.32 -6.07 -7.06
N ARG A 9 -5.63 -7.07 -6.22
CA ARG A 9 -6.79 -7.95 -6.36
C ARG A 9 -7.36 -8.28 -4.98
N GLY A 10 -8.66 -8.51 -4.92
CA GLY A 10 -9.37 -8.98 -3.73
C GLY A 10 -10.83 -9.30 -4.04
N ASP A 11 -11.56 -9.75 -3.04
CA ASP A 11 -12.93 -10.28 -3.21
C ASP A 11 -14.00 -9.20 -3.44
N SER A 12 -13.66 -7.92 -3.20
CA SER A 12 -14.59 -6.79 -3.35
C SER A 12 -14.84 -6.34 -4.79
N GLY A 13 -14.20 -6.97 -5.77
CA GLY A 13 -14.21 -6.55 -7.18
C GLY A 13 -13.35 -5.32 -7.47
N VAL A 14 -12.70 -4.73 -6.45
CA VAL A 14 -11.68 -3.69 -6.63
C VAL A 14 -10.42 -4.32 -7.20
N THR A 15 -9.93 -3.73 -8.30
CA THR A 15 -8.72 -4.19 -8.99
C THR A 15 -7.89 -3.00 -9.41
N GLY A 16 -6.59 -3.21 -9.59
CA GLY A 16 -5.73 -2.13 -10.04
C GLY A 16 -4.30 -2.54 -10.24
N THR A 17 -3.50 -1.60 -10.73
CA THR A 17 -2.05 -1.74 -10.84
C THR A 17 -1.39 -0.47 -10.31
N VAL A 18 -0.34 -0.66 -9.52
CA VAL A 18 0.52 0.41 -9.03
C VAL A 18 1.91 0.21 -9.58
N THR A 19 2.46 1.24 -10.21
CA THR A 19 3.82 1.27 -10.71
C THR A 19 4.65 2.22 -9.86
N PHE A 20 5.84 1.77 -9.47
CA PHE A 20 6.84 2.55 -8.75
C PHE A 20 8.06 2.69 -9.65
N THR A 21 8.56 3.92 -9.79
CA THR A 21 9.79 4.21 -10.54
C THR A 21 10.74 5.04 -9.69
N GLN A 22 12.03 4.70 -9.73
CA GLN A 22 13.07 5.44 -9.01
C GLN A 22 14.31 5.56 -9.90
N GLU A 23 14.76 6.78 -10.17
CA GLU A 23 15.85 7.02 -11.12
C GLU A 23 17.22 6.57 -10.61
N SER A 24 17.50 6.83 -9.33
CA SER A 24 18.73 6.45 -8.61
C SER A 24 18.42 6.21 -7.13
N GLU A 25 19.35 5.64 -6.37
CA GLU A 25 19.13 5.28 -4.96
C GLU A 25 18.70 6.46 -4.07
N SER A 26 19.22 7.66 -4.35
CA SER A 26 18.89 8.88 -3.60
C SER A 26 17.73 9.68 -4.20
N ALA A 27 17.21 9.29 -5.35
CA ALA A 27 16.06 9.95 -5.97
C ALA A 27 14.75 9.55 -5.28
N PRO A 28 13.74 10.44 -5.24
CA PRO A 28 12.40 10.09 -4.78
C PRO A 28 11.78 9.02 -5.68
N VAL A 29 10.83 8.26 -5.11
CA VAL A 29 10.04 7.28 -5.86
C VAL A 29 8.79 7.96 -6.41
N THR A 30 8.54 7.81 -7.72
CA THR A 30 7.26 8.19 -8.33
C THR A 30 6.31 7.01 -8.26
N VAL A 31 5.07 7.26 -7.81
CA VAL A 31 4.03 6.24 -7.66
C VAL A 31 2.84 6.59 -8.55
N GLU A 32 2.51 5.70 -9.47
CA GLU A 32 1.37 5.84 -10.37
C GLU A 32 0.41 4.67 -10.17
N ALA A 33 -0.83 4.95 -9.81
CA ALA A 33 -1.84 3.93 -9.52
C ALA A 33 -3.06 4.10 -10.43
N THR A 34 -3.47 3.01 -11.09
CA THR A 34 -4.75 2.92 -11.79
C THR A 34 -5.61 1.88 -11.07
N ILE A 35 -6.72 2.31 -10.47
CA ILE A 35 -7.58 1.47 -9.63
C ILE A 35 -9.03 1.62 -10.08
N HIS A 36 -9.73 0.50 -10.21
CA HIS A 36 -11.11 0.41 -10.67
C HIS A 36 -12.02 -0.20 -9.61
N GLY A 37 -13.33 0.10 -9.68
CA GLY A 37 -14.35 -0.49 -8.80
C GLY A 37 -14.45 0.16 -7.41
N LEU A 38 -13.69 1.23 -7.14
CA LEU A 38 -13.81 1.99 -5.90
C LEU A 38 -15.12 2.79 -5.86
N LYS A 39 -15.73 2.88 -4.68
CA LYS A 39 -16.82 3.83 -4.43
C LYS A 39 -16.28 5.27 -4.51
N PRO A 40 -17.10 6.26 -4.89
CA PRO A 40 -16.69 7.66 -4.85
C PRO A 40 -16.21 8.07 -3.44
N GLY A 41 -15.12 8.83 -3.37
CA GLY A 41 -14.55 9.33 -2.11
C GLY A 41 -13.05 9.05 -1.98
N GLN A 42 -12.50 9.41 -0.81
CA GLN A 42 -11.10 9.15 -0.48
C GLN A 42 -10.95 7.73 0.06
N HIS A 43 -9.85 7.06 -0.32
CA HIS A 43 -9.50 5.72 0.13
C HIS A 43 -8.08 5.74 0.68
N GLY A 44 -7.85 5.02 1.78
CA GLY A 44 -6.51 4.87 2.33
C GLY A 44 -5.60 4.07 1.39
N PHE A 45 -4.35 4.48 1.27
CA PHE A 45 -3.36 3.81 0.44
C PHE A 45 -2.04 3.72 1.22
N HIS A 46 -1.60 2.49 1.52
CA HIS A 46 -0.46 2.23 2.40
C HIS A 46 0.36 1.06 1.89
N ILE A 47 1.64 1.03 2.25
CA ILE A 47 2.49 -0.15 2.12
C ILE A 47 2.39 -0.93 3.43
N HIS A 48 2.13 -2.22 3.35
CA HIS A 48 2.08 -3.13 4.49
C HIS A 48 3.43 -3.80 4.71
N GLU A 49 3.70 -4.23 5.95
CA GLU A 49 4.99 -4.78 6.37
C GLU A 49 5.35 -6.08 5.63
N PHE A 50 4.35 -6.93 5.37
CA PHE A 50 4.56 -8.23 4.76
C PHE A 50 3.95 -8.32 3.37
N GLY A 51 4.70 -8.86 2.42
CA GLY A 51 4.20 -9.29 1.11
C GLY A 51 3.46 -10.63 1.17
N ASP A 52 2.72 -10.88 2.25
CA ASP A 52 2.01 -12.14 2.50
C ASP A 52 0.52 -11.98 2.25
N ASN A 53 0.03 -12.67 1.21
CA ASN A 53 -1.38 -12.69 0.82
C ASN A 53 -2.03 -14.08 1.02
N THR A 54 -1.42 -14.98 1.80
CA THR A 54 -1.89 -16.37 2.00
C THR A 54 -3.25 -16.44 2.68
N ASN A 55 -3.61 -15.44 3.50
CA ASN A 55 -4.94 -15.27 4.08
C ASN A 55 -5.59 -13.96 3.61
N GLY A 56 -5.50 -13.70 2.31
CA GLY A 56 -5.94 -12.44 1.70
C GLY A 56 -5.16 -11.24 2.24
N CYS A 57 -5.78 -10.05 2.26
CA CYS A 57 -5.10 -8.83 2.71
C CYS A 57 -4.82 -8.80 4.23
N VAL A 58 -5.38 -9.73 5.01
CA VAL A 58 -5.22 -9.78 6.47
C VAL A 58 -3.77 -10.16 6.84
N SER A 59 -3.16 -11.08 6.09
CA SER A 59 -1.79 -11.55 6.34
C SER A 59 -0.71 -10.53 6.00
N ALA A 60 -1.04 -9.46 5.26
CA ALA A 60 -0.09 -8.38 4.95
C ALA A 60 0.40 -7.63 6.21
N GLY A 61 -0.34 -7.75 7.32
CA GLY A 61 0.06 -7.21 8.62
C GLY A 61 -0.17 -5.69 8.75
N PRO A 62 0.56 -5.00 9.64
CA PRO A 62 0.41 -3.56 9.86
C PRO A 62 1.05 -2.74 8.72
N HIS A 63 0.97 -1.41 8.82
CA HIS A 63 1.69 -0.50 7.90
C HIS A 63 3.21 -0.69 8.05
N LEU A 64 3.92 -0.71 6.92
CA LEU A 64 5.39 -0.65 6.89
C LEU A 64 5.84 0.67 7.51
N THR A 65 6.51 0.58 8.65
CA THR A 65 6.96 1.75 9.42
C THR A 65 8.47 1.66 9.60
N PRO A 66 9.23 2.75 9.34
CA PRO A 66 10.67 2.76 9.60
C PRO A 66 10.98 2.36 11.05
N PRO A 67 12.05 1.59 11.30
CA PRO A 67 12.36 1.08 12.64
C PRO A 67 12.37 2.15 13.75
N ALA A 68 12.86 3.35 13.44
CA ALA A 68 12.94 4.48 14.36
C ALA A 68 11.58 5.04 14.81
N THR A 69 10.49 4.73 14.10
CA THR A 69 9.15 5.33 14.32
C THR A 69 8.10 4.33 14.81
N ARG A 70 8.51 3.08 15.04
CA ARG A 70 7.60 1.96 15.36
C ARG A 70 6.83 2.13 16.68
N THR A 71 7.30 3.00 17.57
CA THR A 71 6.67 3.33 18.87
C THR A 71 5.71 4.53 18.80
N ALA A 72 5.73 5.33 17.73
CA ALA A 72 5.00 6.60 17.65
C ALA A 72 3.63 6.51 16.96
N HIS A 73 3.33 5.41 16.25
CA HIS A 73 2.02 5.23 15.63
C HIS A 73 1.11 4.40 16.56
N PRO A 74 0.07 4.98 17.19
CA PRO A 74 -0.89 4.19 17.93
C PRO A 74 -1.53 3.20 16.95
N ARG A 75 -1.63 1.93 17.36
CA ARG A 75 -2.17 0.78 16.63
C ARG A 75 -3.66 0.91 16.24
N ARG A 76 -4.08 2.01 15.60
CA ARG A 76 -5.47 2.26 15.27
C ARG A 76 -5.58 2.89 13.89
N CYS A 77 -5.80 2.04 12.89
CA CYS A 77 -6.88 2.30 11.95
C CYS A 77 -8.20 2.28 12.75
N ALA A 78 -8.49 3.35 13.49
CA ALA A 78 -9.84 3.64 13.90
C ALA A 78 -10.51 4.30 12.69
N PRO A 79 -11.74 3.89 12.30
CA PRO A 79 -12.47 4.59 11.26
C PRO A 79 -12.69 6.03 11.76
N ARG A 80 -12.05 7.01 11.11
CA ARG A 80 -12.50 8.39 11.25
C ARG A 80 -13.87 8.44 10.60
N ARG A 81 -14.89 8.62 11.44
CA ARG A 81 -16.24 9.03 11.01
C ARG A 81 -16.15 10.32 10.21
#